data_AF-A0A7J5X0U3-F1
#
_entry.id   AF-A0A7J5X0U3-F1
#
_cell.length_a   1.000
_cell.length_b   1.000
_cell.length_c   1.000
_cell.angle_alpha   90.00
_cell.angle_beta   90.00
_cell.angle_gamma   90.00
#
_symmetry.space_group_name_H-M   'P 1'
#
loop_
_entity.id
_entity.type
_entity.pdbx_description
1 polymer ?
#
loop_
_entity_poly.entity_id
_entity_poly.type
_entity_poly.pdbx_seq_one_letter_code
_entity_poly.pdbx_strand_id
1 'polypeptide(L)' 'MARPTSRMFSVPDVEIEYSADDNVEAVIANGVETTYTYNEDGTIATDTRGDVTREYEYELPDR' A
#
# COMPACT_ATOMS: atom_id res chain seq x y z
N MET A 1 -5.68 -24.61 3.83
CA MET A 1 -5.57 -23.15 4.06
C MET A 1 -4.92 -22.57 2.83
N ALA A 2 -5.70 -21.92 1.95
CA ALA A 2 -5.16 -21.25 0.79
C ALA A 2 -4.42 -20.00 1.26
N ARG A 3 -3.14 -19.87 0.92
CA ARG A 3 -2.41 -18.61 1.13
C ARG A 3 -3.01 -17.61 0.13
N PRO A 4 -3.44 -16.40 0.53
CA PRO A 4 -3.80 -15.39 -0.44
C PRO A 4 -2.60 -15.20 -1.37
N THR A 5 -2.86 -15.25 -2.68
CA THR A 5 -1.82 -15.19 -3.71
C THR A 5 -1.42 -13.73 -3.89
N SER A 6 -0.66 -13.17 -2.94
CA SER A 6 -0.08 -11.83 -3.11
C SER A 6 0.88 -11.85 -4.29
N ARG A 7 0.73 -10.89 -5.19
CA ARG A 7 1.62 -10.72 -6.35
C ARG A 7 2.79 -9.84 -5.91
N MET A 8 4.01 -10.19 -6.33
CA MET A 8 5.21 -9.42 -6.02
C MET A 8 5.85 -8.95 -7.32
N PHE A 9 6.23 -7.68 -7.37
CA PHE A 9 7.04 -7.10 -8.44
C PHE A 9 8.37 -6.67 -7.83
N SER A 10 9.49 -7.06 -8.42
CA SER A 10 10.82 -6.74 -7.92
C SER A 10 11.73 -6.31 -9.07
N VAL A 11 12.37 -5.16 -8.88
CA VAL A 11 13.47 -4.63 -9.67
C VAL A 11 14.62 -4.31 -8.71
N PRO A 12 15.87 -4.10 -9.19
CA PRO A 12 16.97 -3.74 -8.30
C PRO A 12 16.57 -2.56 -7.41
N ASP A 13 16.74 -2.73 -6.10
CA ASP A 13 16.47 -1.75 -5.06
C ASP A 13 14.99 -1.41 -4.80
N VAL A 14 14.03 -2.05 -5.49
CA VAL A 14 12.59 -1.85 -5.25
C VAL A 14 11.81 -3.16 -5.30
N GLU A 15 11.07 -3.45 -4.23
CA GLU A 15 10.11 -4.54 -4.14
C GLU A 15 8.72 -3.95 -3.87
N ILE A 16 7.70 -4.47 -4.55
CA ILE A 16 6.30 -4.05 -4.41
C ILE A 16 5.47 -5.29 -4.15
N GLU A 17 4.70 -5.26 -3.06
CA GLU A 17 3.75 -6.28 -2.68
C GLU A 17 2.34 -5.81 -2.99
N TYR A 18 1.57 -6.69 -3.63
CA TYR A 18 0.18 -6.44 -3.99
C TYR A 18 -0.76 -7.38 -3.23
N SER A 19 -1.91 -6.85 -2.82
CA SER A 19 -3.01 -7.61 -2.24
C SER A 19 -3.66 -8.55 -3.25
N ALA A 20 -4.59 -9.38 -2.77
CA ALA A 20 -5.43 -10.22 -3.62
C ALA A 20 -6.33 -9.41 -4.57
N ASP A 21 -6.58 -8.13 -4.25
CA ASP A 21 -7.38 -7.19 -5.06
C ASP A 21 -6.51 -6.31 -5.97
N ASP A 22 -5.23 -6.69 -6.18
CA ASP A 22 -4.24 -5.96 -6.98
C ASP A 22 -3.93 -4.52 -6.47
N ASN A 23 -4.23 -4.21 -5.20
CA ASN A 23 -3.82 -2.98 -4.55
C ASN A 23 -2.39 -3.10 -3.98
N VAL A 24 -1.62 -2.02 -3.92
CA VAL A 24 -0.25 -2.04 -3.39
C VAL A 24 -0.28 -2.04 -1.85
N GLU A 25 0.07 -3.15 -1.21
CA GLU A 25 0.10 -3.21 0.27
C GLU A 25 1.42 -2.72 0.85
N ALA A 26 2.53 -2.95 0.13
CA ALA A 26 3.84 -2.52 0.57
C ALA A 26 4.77 -2.17 -0.59
N VAL A 27 5.64 -1.20 -0.36
CA VAL A 27 6.77 -0.86 -1.23
C VAL A 27 8.03 -0.83 -0.37
N ILE A 28 9.00 -1.67 -0.70
CA ILE A 28 10.32 -1.70 -0.09
C ILE A 28 11.28 -1.06 -1.09
N ALA A 29 11.71 0.16 -0.82
CA ALA A 29 12.64 0.88 -1.68
C ALA A 29 13.95 1.18 -0.92
N ASN A 30 15.08 0.72 -1.47
CA ASN A 30 16.41 0.84 -0.84
C ASN A 30 16.44 0.31 0.60
N GLY A 31 15.73 -0.79 0.87
CA GLY A 31 15.62 -1.39 2.21
C GLY A 31 14.69 -0.64 3.18
N VAL A 32 13.95 0.36 2.71
CA VAL A 32 12.94 1.06 3.50
C VAL A 32 11.55 0.63 3.07
N GLU A 33 10.84 -0.04 3.97
CA GLU A 33 9.45 -0.45 3.78
C GLU A 33 8.50 0.72 4.01
N THR A 34 7.53 0.86 3.11
CA THR A 34 6.35 1.71 3.26
C THR A 34 5.12 0.84 3.04
N THR A 35 4.24 0.75 4.03
CA THR A 35 2.98 0.01 3.93
C THR A 35 1.81 0.95 3.68
N TYR A 36 0.78 0.47 3.00
CA TYR A 36 -0.39 1.25 2.63
C TYR A 36 -1.67 0.55 3.07
N THR A 37 -2.63 1.34 3.54
CA THR A 37 -4.02 0.90 3.70
C THR A 37 -4.94 1.74 2.82
N TYR A 38 -6.13 1.22 2.55
CA TYR A 38 -7.05 1.81 1.59
C TYR A 38 -8.43 2.01 2.18
N ASN A 39 -9.08 3.10 1.79
CA ASN A 39 -10.49 3.36 2.00
C ASN A 39 -11.34 2.43 1.10
N GLU A 40 -12.64 2.35 1.38
CA GLU A 40 -13.57 1.53 0.60
C GLU A 40 -13.67 1.95 -0.88
N ASP A 41 -13.38 3.22 -1.18
CA ASP A 41 -13.35 3.76 -2.54
C ASP A 41 -12.03 3.48 -3.29
N GLY A 42 -11.07 2.80 -2.65
CA GLY A 42 -9.76 2.47 -3.20
C GLY A 42 -8.72 3.58 -3.09
N THR A 43 -9.03 4.71 -2.46
CA THR A 43 -8.02 5.74 -2.13
C THR A 43 -7.14 5.29 -0.95
N ILE A 44 -5.92 5.80 -0.85
CA ILE A 44 -5.01 5.45 0.27
C ILE A 44 -5.55 6.07 1.56
N ALA A 45 -5.90 5.26 2.55
CA ALA A 45 -6.30 5.74 3.87
C ALA A 45 -5.08 6.12 4.71
N THR A 46 -4.05 5.25 4.73
CA THR A 46 -2.82 5.52 5.47
C THR A 46 -1.58 5.03 4.73
N ASP A 47 -0.44 5.71 4.94
CA ASP A 47 0.89 5.15 4.68
C ASP A 47 1.71 5.09 5.97
N THR A 48 2.47 4.01 6.16
CA THR A 48 3.41 3.89 7.28
C THR A 48 4.80 3.63 6.75
N ARG A 49 5.74 4.50 7.09
CA ARG A 49 7.15 4.38 6.74
C ARG A 49 8.01 4.41 7.99
N GLY A 50 8.52 3.26 8.39
CA GLY A 50 9.16 3.09 9.71
C GLY A 50 8.15 3.37 10.82
N ASP A 51 8.49 4.26 11.75
CA ASP A 51 7.61 4.65 12.87
C ASP A 51 6.66 5.82 12.55
N VAL A 52 6.69 6.32 11.30
CA VAL A 52 5.86 7.45 10.87
C VAL A 52 4.66 6.94 10.10
N THR A 53 3.46 7.15 10.64
CA THR A 53 2.20 6.94 9.95
C THR A 53 1.60 8.27 9.52
N ARG A 54 1.10 8.33 8.29
CA ARG A 54 0.31 9.43 7.75
C ARG A 54 -1.09 8.91 7.46
N GLU A 55 -2.08 9.71 7.82
CA GLU A 55 -3.49 9.45 7.53
C GLU A 55 -3.98 10.47 6.50
N TYR A 56 -4.79 10.00 5.55
CA TYR A 56 -5.34 10.81 4.46
C TYR A 56 -6.86 10.78 4.53
N GLU A 57 -7.44 11.97 4.69
CA GLU A 57 -8.88 12.18 4.60
C GLU A 57 -9.19 12.92 3.30
N TYR A 58 -10.09 12.36 2.49
CA TYR A 58 -10.52 12.93 1.23
C TYR A 58 -11.95 13.47 1.36
N GLU A 59 -12.12 14.75 1.13
CA GLU A 59 -13.45 15.35 0.99
C GLU A 59 -13.86 15.30 -0.48
N LEU A 60 -15.01 14.69 -0.77
CA LEU A 60 -15.60 14.78 -2.09
C LEU A 60 -16.02 16.23 -2.33
N PRO A 61 -15.74 16.82 -3.51
CA PRO A 61 -16.20 18.16 -3.81
C PRO A 61 -17.73 18.21 -3.75
N ASP A 62 -18.27 19.23 -3.06
CA ASP A 62 -19.71 19.52 -3.07
C ASP A 62 -20.18 19.66 -4.52
N ARG A 63 -21.14 18.82 -4.92
CA ARG A 63 -21.59 18.64 -6.30
C ARG A 63 -22.49 19.77 -6.81
#